data_AF-A0AAD9YUR3-F1
#
_entry.id   AF-A0AAD9YUR3-F1
#
_cell.length_a   1.000
_cell.length_b   1.000
_cell.length_c   1.000
_cell.angle_alpha   90.00
_cell.angle_beta   90.00
_cell.angle_gamma   90.00
#
_symmetry.space_group_name_H-M   'P 1'
#
loop_
_entity.id
_entity.type
_entity.pdbx_description
1 polymer ?
#
loop_
_entity_poly.entity_id
_entity_poly.type
_entity_poly.pdbx_seq_one_letter_code
_entity_poly.pdbx_strand_id
1 'polypeptide(L)'
;MSEKILIIAIVPLSSTETRDDALRQLSFGAEHALTEEPGTSKYAIFLSRDPEKQNTIYVVEEYPSKADFDAHMALPHVQKLVAWMSATNPSPLAGTPSTHFLSLPSDDFLFSRAMVSEYKEKDPWVIIAELGYQPGGSKTSIPYWQGVVNEGRENEEGTLVYGLARDSDDSEKLWTVEVYESETYLKDVHVKSTAIAESIKNTKHLRTGLTWTFLKWKDGFLHKETR
;
A
#
# COMPACT_ATOMS: atom_id res chain seq x y z
N MET A 1 13.32 -8.97 10.81
CA MET A 1 12.45 -9.17 9.63
C MET A 1 11.14 -9.69 10.16
N SER A 2 10.04 -9.01 9.84
CA SER A 2 8.70 -9.50 10.16
C SER A 2 8.36 -10.75 9.34
N GLU A 3 7.47 -11.60 9.85
CA GLU A 3 6.82 -12.67 9.08
C GLU A 3 5.66 -12.15 8.23
N LYS A 4 5.17 -10.95 8.54
CA LYS A 4 4.09 -10.30 7.80
C LYS A 4 4.50 -10.03 6.36
N ILE A 5 3.53 -10.16 5.48
CA ILE A 5 3.64 -9.86 4.06
C ILE A 5 2.78 -8.64 3.78
N LEU A 6 3.39 -7.58 3.26
CA LEU A 6 2.68 -6.46 2.67
C LEU A 6 2.76 -6.60 1.16
N ILE A 7 1.62 -6.49 0.48
CA ILE A 7 1.53 -6.59 -0.97
C ILE A 7 1.01 -5.26 -1.52
N ILE A 8 1.63 -4.80 -2.60
CA ILE A 8 1.09 -3.74 -3.44
C ILE A 8 0.89 -4.31 -4.84
N ALA A 9 -0.38 -4.44 -5.25
CA ALA A 9 -0.73 -4.80 -6.61
C ALA A 9 -1.14 -3.55 -7.40
N ILE A 10 -0.62 -3.41 -8.62
CA ILE A 10 -0.92 -2.31 -9.54
C ILE A 10 -1.46 -2.91 -10.82
N VAL A 11 -2.73 -2.63 -11.10
CA VAL A 11 -3.47 -3.26 -12.20
C VAL A 11 -3.90 -2.16 -13.17
N PRO A 12 -3.29 -2.05 -14.36
CA PRO A 12 -3.74 -1.13 -15.41
C PRO A 12 -4.85 -1.78 -16.24
N LEU A 13 -6.05 -1.22 -16.23
CA LEU A 13 -7.22 -1.74 -16.94
C LEU A 13 -7.41 -1.07 -18.30
N SER A 14 -7.92 -1.83 -19.27
CA SER A 14 -8.07 -1.43 -20.67
C SER A 14 -9.11 -0.34 -20.89
N SER A 15 -10.08 -0.18 -19.98
CA SER A 15 -11.15 0.81 -20.07
C SER A 15 -11.75 1.13 -18.70
N THR A 16 -12.59 2.16 -18.66
CA THR A 16 -13.43 2.50 -17.50
C THR A 16 -14.36 1.34 -17.11
N GLU A 17 -14.93 0.64 -18.10
CA GLU A 17 -15.81 -0.50 -17.89
C GLU A 17 -15.07 -1.67 -17.24
N THR A 18 -13.87 -2.02 -17.73
CA THR A 18 -13.07 -3.10 -17.15
C THR A 18 -12.53 -2.74 -15.77
N ARG A 19 -12.23 -1.45 -15.52
CA ARG A 19 -11.95 -0.94 -14.18
C ARG A 19 -13.13 -1.12 -13.23
N ASP A 20 -14.34 -0.75 -13.64
CA ASP A 20 -15.51 -0.86 -12.77
C ASP A 20 -15.86 -2.34 -12.50
N ASP A 21 -15.65 -3.23 -13.47
CA ASP A 21 -15.76 -4.68 -13.30
C ASP A 21 -14.73 -5.25 -12.33
N ALA A 22 -13.47 -4.83 -12.45
CA ALA A 22 -12.42 -5.20 -11.50
C ALA A 22 -12.75 -4.70 -10.10
N LEU A 23 -13.20 -3.44 -9.96
CA LEU A 23 -13.57 -2.84 -8.69
C LEU A 23 -14.70 -3.63 -8.02
N ARG A 24 -15.75 -4.04 -8.76
CA ARG A 24 -16.83 -4.88 -8.19
C ARG A 24 -16.32 -6.21 -7.65
N GLN A 25 -15.44 -6.88 -8.39
CA GLN A 25 -14.89 -8.18 -7.96
C GLN A 25 -13.95 -8.03 -6.76
N LEU A 26 -13.08 -7.01 -6.76
CA LEU A 26 -12.19 -6.71 -5.66
C LEU A 26 -12.96 -6.29 -4.40
N SER A 27 -14.02 -5.49 -4.54
CA SER A 27 -14.85 -5.05 -3.40
C SER A 27 -15.57 -6.23 -2.76
N PHE A 28 -16.06 -7.19 -3.56
CA PHE A 28 -16.57 -8.45 -3.04
C PHE A 28 -15.50 -9.23 -2.26
N GLY A 29 -14.28 -9.31 -2.81
CA GLY A 29 -13.14 -9.95 -2.13
C GLY A 29 -12.77 -9.23 -0.84
N ALA A 30 -12.80 -7.90 -0.80
CA ALA A 30 -12.49 -7.11 0.38
C ALA A 30 -13.52 -7.31 1.51
N GLU A 31 -14.81 -7.38 1.18
CA GLU A 31 -15.89 -7.67 2.13
C GLU A 31 -15.71 -9.09 2.71
N HIS A 32 -15.44 -10.08 1.85
CA HIS A 32 -15.15 -11.44 2.27
C HIS A 32 -13.91 -11.52 3.15
N ALA A 33 -12.84 -10.82 2.78
CA ALA A 33 -11.62 -10.74 3.58
C ALA A 33 -11.86 -10.10 4.95
N LEU A 34 -12.72 -9.10 5.03
CA LEU A 34 -13.08 -8.45 6.29
C LEU A 34 -13.89 -9.39 7.20
N THR A 35 -14.84 -10.12 6.64
CA THR A 35 -15.87 -10.85 7.40
C THR A 35 -15.53 -12.33 7.64
N GLU A 36 -14.87 -12.99 6.69
CA GLU A 36 -14.69 -14.44 6.64
C GLU A 36 -13.22 -14.89 6.70
N GLU A 37 -12.24 -14.00 6.49
CA GLU A 37 -10.81 -14.37 6.48
C GLU A 37 -10.07 -13.88 7.73
N PRO A 38 -9.79 -14.74 8.73
CA PRO A 38 -9.04 -14.33 9.91
C PRO A 38 -7.61 -13.85 9.59
N GLY A 39 -7.02 -14.37 8.53
CA GLY A 39 -5.63 -14.14 8.13
C GLY A 39 -5.41 -12.90 7.23
N THR A 40 -6.43 -12.08 6.97
CA THR A 40 -6.28 -10.89 6.12
C THR A 40 -6.42 -9.62 6.98
N SER A 41 -5.29 -8.96 7.24
CA SER A 41 -5.18 -7.81 8.15
C SER A 41 -5.48 -6.48 7.46
N LYS A 42 -5.24 -6.38 6.14
CA LYS A 42 -5.64 -5.26 5.28
C LYS A 42 -6.03 -5.79 3.91
N TYR A 43 -7.02 -5.14 3.32
CA TYR A 43 -7.36 -5.31 1.92
C TYR A 43 -8.01 -4.01 1.45
N ALA A 44 -7.22 -3.08 0.90
CA ALA A 44 -7.68 -1.74 0.55
C ALA A 44 -7.49 -1.47 -0.94
N ILE A 45 -8.53 -0.94 -1.57
CA ILE A 45 -8.59 -0.73 -3.02
C ILE A 45 -8.62 0.77 -3.30
N PHE A 46 -7.74 1.20 -4.18
CA PHE A 46 -7.56 2.60 -4.53
C PHE A 46 -7.59 2.84 -6.03
N LEU A 47 -7.93 4.06 -6.41
CA LEU A 47 -7.70 4.60 -7.75
C LEU A 47 -6.70 5.73 -7.71
N SER A 48 -6.00 5.95 -8.82
CA SER A 48 -5.14 7.12 -8.95
C SER A 48 -5.96 8.42 -8.90
N ARG A 49 -5.39 9.44 -8.27
CA ARG A 49 -5.85 10.84 -8.42
C ARG A 49 -5.36 11.46 -9.73
N ASP A 50 -4.39 10.84 -10.40
CA ASP A 50 -3.89 11.26 -11.70
C ASP A 50 -4.92 10.89 -12.80
N PRO A 51 -5.48 11.88 -13.53
CA PRO A 51 -6.46 11.61 -14.57
C PRO A 51 -5.91 10.75 -15.71
N GLU A 52 -4.59 10.77 -15.96
CA GLU A 52 -3.96 9.91 -16.97
C GLU A 52 -3.92 8.43 -16.55
N LYS A 53 -4.09 8.15 -15.25
CA LYS A 53 -4.08 6.81 -14.65
C LYS A 53 -5.43 6.42 -14.03
N GLN A 54 -6.52 7.04 -14.50
CA GLN A 54 -7.87 6.81 -13.97
C GLN A 54 -8.38 5.36 -14.12
N ASN A 55 -7.73 4.56 -14.96
CA ASN A 55 -8.04 3.13 -15.15
C ASN A 55 -7.03 2.20 -14.48
N THR A 56 -6.18 2.73 -13.60
CA THR A 56 -5.25 1.91 -12.80
C THR A 56 -5.82 1.74 -11.40
N ILE A 57 -6.02 0.48 -11.00
CA ILE A 57 -6.36 0.09 -9.63
C ILE A 57 -5.07 -0.23 -8.88
N TYR A 58 -5.02 0.21 -7.63
CA TYR A 58 -3.98 -0.14 -6.67
C TYR A 58 -4.64 -0.92 -5.53
N VAL A 59 -4.06 -2.05 -5.15
CA VAL A 59 -4.54 -2.84 -4.00
C VAL A 59 -3.40 -2.98 -3.01
N VAL A 60 -3.68 -2.67 -1.74
CA VAL A 60 -2.76 -2.89 -0.62
C VAL A 60 -3.34 -3.99 0.26
N GLU A 61 -2.57 -5.06 0.45
CA GLU A 61 -2.96 -6.22 1.24
C GLU A 61 -1.92 -6.51 2.32
N GLU A 62 -2.34 -6.90 3.52
CA GLU A 62 -1.46 -7.30 4.62
C GLU A 62 -1.89 -8.67 5.15
N TYR A 63 -0.93 -9.59 5.24
CA TYR A 63 -1.11 -10.93 5.77
C TYR A 63 -0.13 -11.17 6.92
N PRO A 64 -0.55 -11.82 8.04
CA PRO A 64 0.33 -12.20 9.13
C PRO A 64 1.44 -13.17 8.70
N SER A 65 1.15 -14.03 7.73
CA SER A 65 2.09 -15.04 7.25
C SER A 65 1.87 -15.40 5.77
N LYS A 66 2.83 -16.14 5.20
CA LYS A 66 2.67 -16.74 3.88
C LYS A 66 1.51 -17.75 3.80
N ALA A 67 1.24 -18.47 4.89
CA ALA A 67 0.14 -19.43 4.91
C ALA A 67 -1.22 -18.73 4.78
N ASP A 68 -1.36 -17.55 5.41
CA ASP A 68 -2.58 -16.74 5.31
C ASP A 68 -2.76 -16.18 3.88
N PHE A 69 -1.68 -15.70 3.26
CA PHE A 69 -1.69 -15.29 1.87
C PHE A 69 -2.05 -16.45 0.93
N ASP A 70 -1.44 -17.63 1.11
CA ASP A 70 -1.72 -18.79 0.28
C ASP A 70 -3.18 -19.26 0.45
N ALA A 71 -3.73 -19.16 1.67
CA ALA A 71 -5.13 -19.43 1.95
C ALA A 71 -6.06 -18.43 1.23
N HIS A 72 -5.75 -17.13 1.27
CA HIS A 72 -6.47 -16.11 0.50
C HIS A 72 -6.43 -16.43 -0.99
N MET A 73 -5.24 -16.70 -1.55
CA MET A 73 -5.08 -17.03 -2.97
C MET A 73 -5.85 -18.29 -3.38
N ALA A 74 -6.05 -19.26 -2.48
CA ALA A 74 -6.81 -20.47 -2.77
C ALA A 74 -8.34 -20.26 -2.84
N LEU A 75 -8.84 -19.08 -2.48
CA LEU A 75 -10.28 -18.82 -2.45
C LEU A 75 -10.89 -18.82 -3.86
N PRO A 76 -12.09 -19.40 -4.06
CA PRO A 76 -12.70 -19.48 -5.39
C PRO A 76 -12.90 -18.13 -6.09
N HIS A 77 -13.22 -17.08 -5.32
CA HIS A 77 -13.43 -15.74 -5.89
C HIS A 77 -12.12 -15.06 -6.30
N VAL A 78 -11.02 -15.31 -5.57
CA VAL A 78 -9.67 -14.84 -5.95
C VAL A 78 -9.19 -15.55 -7.20
N GLN A 79 -9.32 -16.88 -7.26
CA GLN A 79 -9.00 -17.67 -8.46
C GLN A 79 -9.81 -17.23 -9.69
N LYS A 80 -11.09 -16.89 -9.50
CA LYS A 80 -11.94 -16.34 -10.56
C LYS A 80 -11.44 -14.98 -11.04
N LEU A 81 -11.05 -14.09 -10.13
CA LEU A 81 -10.47 -12.78 -10.48
C LEU A 81 -9.15 -12.94 -11.25
N VAL A 82 -8.25 -13.83 -10.81
CA VAL A 82 -6.99 -14.13 -11.51
C VAL A 82 -7.25 -14.68 -12.91
N ALA A 83 -8.21 -15.60 -13.06
CA ALA A 83 -8.59 -16.14 -14.35
C ALA A 83 -9.16 -15.05 -15.27
N TRP A 84 -10.00 -14.16 -14.74
CA TRP A 84 -10.54 -13.02 -15.48
C TRP A 84 -9.43 -12.07 -15.95
N MET A 85 -8.48 -11.70 -15.07
CA MET A 85 -7.34 -10.84 -15.43
C MET A 85 -6.40 -11.49 -16.46
N SER A 86 -6.37 -12.82 -16.52
CA SER A 86 -5.55 -13.58 -17.48
C SER A 86 -6.21 -13.78 -18.85
N ALA A 87 -7.45 -13.29 -19.05
CA ALA A 87 -8.13 -13.39 -20.33
C ALA A 87 -7.40 -12.58 -21.41
N THR A 88 -7.29 -13.11 -22.63
CA THR A 88 -6.54 -12.49 -23.72
C THR A 88 -7.40 -11.97 -24.87
N ASN A 89 -8.71 -12.27 -24.90
CA ASN A 89 -9.60 -11.88 -25.99
C ASN A 89 -11.06 -11.61 -25.55
N PRO A 90 -11.46 -10.35 -25.31
CA PRO A 90 -10.57 -9.20 -25.12
C PRO A 90 -9.80 -9.30 -23.78
N SER A 91 -8.61 -8.73 -23.73
CA SER A 91 -7.89 -8.56 -22.45
C SER A 91 -8.56 -7.45 -21.63
N PRO A 92 -8.80 -7.67 -20.31
CA PRO A 92 -9.26 -6.59 -19.44
C PRO A 92 -8.13 -5.62 -19.07
N LEU A 93 -6.87 -5.96 -19.37
CA LEU A 93 -5.70 -5.19 -18.96
C LEU A 93 -5.16 -4.30 -20.10
N ALA A 94 -4.77 -3.07 -19.77
CA ALA A 94 -4.07 -2.15 -20.68
C ALA A 94 -2.57 -2.44 -20.79
N GLY A 95 -2.02 -3.25 -19.88
CA GLY A 95 -0.61 -3.60 -19.82
C GLY A 95 -0.37 -4.69 -18.77
N THR A 96 0.90 -5.01 -18.52
CA THR A 96 1.28 -6.01 -17.52
C THR A 96 0.97 -5.48 -16.12
N PRO A 97 0.16 -6.19 -15.31
CA PRO A 97 -0.04 -5.84 -13.91
C PRO A 97 1.26 -6.12 -13.14
N SER A 98 1.55 -5.32 -12.11
CA SER A 98 2.66 -5.60 -11.21
C SER A 98 2.16 -5.97 -9.82
N THR A 99 2.92 -6.83 -9.15
CA THR A 99 2.66 -7.24 -7.78
C THR A 99 3.98 -7.20 -7.04
N HIS A 100 4.05 -6.39 -6.01
CA HIS A 100 5.24 -6.21 -5.20
C HIS A 100 5.01 -6.93 -3.87
N PHE A 101 5.79 -7.98 -3.62
CA PHE A 101 5.87 -8.60 -2.32
C PHE A 101 6.88 -7.83 -1.49
N LEU A 102 6.43 -7.32 -0.35
CA LEU A 102 7.21 -6.42 0.48
C LEU A 102 7.43 -7.02 1.86
N SER A 103 8.67 -6.91 2.32
CA SER A 103 9.12 -7.41 3.62
C SER A 103 9.39 -6.25 4.58
N LEU A 104 8.76 -6.29 5.75
CA LEU A 104 9.01 -5.28 6.79
C LEU A 104 10.34 -5.56 7.51
N PRO A 105 11.19 -4.55 7.73
CA PRO A 105 12.41 -4.73 8.52
C PRO A 105 12.12 -5.29 9.93
N SER A 106 11.05 -4.81 10.57
CA SER A 106 10.41 -5.34 11.78
C SER A 106 8.92 -4.96 11.80
N ASP A 107 8.13 -5.50 12.73
CA ASP A 107 6.71 -5.16 12.87
C ASP A 107 6.48 -3.67 13.16
N ASP A 108 7.47 -3.00 13.78
CA ASP A 108 7.43 -1.57 14.09
C ASP A 108 7.63 -0.66 12.87
N PHE A 109 7.73 -1.20 11.66
CA PHE A 109 7.75 -0.41 10.42
C PHE A 109 6.39 -0.22 9.78
N LEU A 110 5.33 -0.77 10.36
CA LEU A 110 3.96 -0.61 9.89
C LEU A 110 3.02 -0.34 11.06
N PHE A 111 2.16 0.65 10.93
CA PHE A 111 1.04 0.84 11.86
C PHE A 111 -0.21 1.30 11.12
N SER A 112 -1.36 1.08 11.75
CA SER A 112 -2.65 1.59 11.29
C SER A 112 -3.51 1.91 12.50
N ARG A 113 -3.98 3.15 12.60
CA ARG A 113 -4.89 3.58 13.65
C ARG A 113 -6.29 3.03 13.35
N ALA A 114 -7.00 2.55 14.37
CA ALA A 114 -8.37 2.04 14.20
C ALA A 114 -9.31 3.10 13.59
N MET A 115 -9.12 4.36 13.96
CA MET A 115 -9.89 5.51 13.45
C MET A 115 -9.75 5.75 11.94
N VAL A 116 -8.79 5.12 11.23
CA VAL A 116 -8.67 5.25 9.77
C VAL A 116 -9.96 4.88 9.04
N SER A 117 -10.74 3.95 9.61
CA SER A 117 -12.04 3.54 9.09
C SER A 117 -13.04 4.69 8.99
N GLU A 118 -13.00 5.66 9.93
CA GLU A 118 -13.85 6.85 9.95
C GLU A 118 -13.50 7.87 8.85
N TYR A 119 -12.34 7.72 8.22
CA TYR A 119 -11.86 8.63 7.18
C TYR A 119 -12.16 8.16 5.78
N LYS A 120 -12.62 6.92 5.55
CA LYS A 120 -12.91 6.41 4.19
C LYS A 120 -13.79 7.36 3.38
N GLU A 121 -14.90 7.81 3.96
CA GLU A 121 -15.84 8.75 3.33
C GLU A 121 -15.40 10.23 3.35
N LYS A 122 -14.29 10.53 4.05
CA LYS A 122 -13.71 11.89 4.14
C LYS A 122 -12.63 12.15 3.10
N ASP A 123 -12.39 11.20 2.19
CA ASP A 123 -11.38 11.27 1.14
C ASP A 123 -9.96 11.56 1.69
N PRO A 124 -9.39 10.64 2.50
CA PRO A 124 -8.10 10.86 3.13
C PRO A 124 -7.01 10.94 2.07
N TRP A 125 -5.88 11.54 2.42
CA TRP A 125 -4.77 11.67 1.52
C TRP A 125 -3.89 10.42 1.56
N VAL A 126 -4.06 9.57 0.54
CA VAL A 126 -3.37 8.28 0.43
C VAL A 126 -2.20 8.41 -0.55
N ILE A 127 -1.03 7.92 -0.15
CA ILE A 127 0.16 7.85 -0.97
C ILE A 127 0.73 6.42 -0.94
N ILE A 128 1.14 5.95 -2.11
CA ILE A 128 2.15 4.90 -2.23
C ILE A 128 3.41 5.54 -2.81
N ALA A 129 4.55 5.38 -2.14
CA ALA A 129 5.82 5.86 -2.68
C ALA A 129 6.78 4.71 -2.96
N GLU A 130 7.47 4.80 -4.09
CA GLU A 130 8.55 3.91 -4.47
C GLU A 130 9.88 4.67 -4.34
N LEU A 131 10.86 4.07 -3.67
CA LEU A 131 12.16 4.66 -3.41
C LEU A 131 13.26 3.74 -3.92
N GLY A 132 14.04 4.22 -4.89
CA GLY A 132 15.25 3.54 -5.35
C GLY A 132 16.48 4.03 -4.58
N TYR A 133 17.41 3.13 -4.30
CA TYR A 133 18.69 3.44 -3.66
C TYR A 133 19.89 2.95 -4.49
N GLN A 134 21.04 3.56 -4.23
CA GLN A 134 22.34 3.00 -4.61
C GLN A 134 22.62 1.72 -3.79
N PRO A 135 23.50 0.81 -4.25
CA PRO A 135 23.83 -0.41 -3.51
C PRO A 135 24.20 -0.15 -2.03
N GLY A 136 23.51 -0.81 -1.10
CA GLY A 136 23.63 -0.65 0.34
C GLY A 136 22.95 0.61 0.93
N GLY A 137 22.46 1.51 0.08
CA GLY A 137 21.80 2.75 0.48
C GLY A 137 20.47 2.50 1.18
N SER A 138 19.71 1.51 0.70
CA SER A 138 18.44 1.09 1.32
C SER A 138 18.65 0.69 2.79
N LYS A 139 19.58 -0.24 3.05
CA LYS A 139 19.95 -0.73 4.38
C LYS A 139 20.44 0.41 5.29
N THR A 140 21.25 1.31 4.76
CA THR A 140 21.78 2.47 5.50
C THR A 140 20.66 3.44 5.90
N SER A 141 19.59 3.53 5.10
CA SER A 141 18.47 4.45 5.35
C SER A 141 17.48 3.96 6.42
N ILE A 142 17.45 2.66 6.73
CA ILE A 142 16.44 2.04 7.61
C ILE A 142 16.31 2.73 8.99
N PRO A 143 17.38 3.07 9.73
CA PRO A 143 17.23 3.74 11.03
C PRO A 143 16.55 5.11 10.94
N TYR A 144 16.78 5.85 9.84
CA TYR A 144 16.14 7.15 9.63
C TYR A 144 14.68 7.00 9.24
N TRP A 145 14.34 5.96 8.48
CA TRP A 145 12.96 5.62 8.21
C TRP A 145 12.21 5.15 9.46
N GLN A 146 12.85 4.41 10.37
CA GLN A 146 12.25 4.09 11.66
C GLN A 146 11.87 5.36 12.42
N GLY A 147 12.73 6.39 12.40
CA GLY A 147 12.43 7.69 12.98
C GLY A 147 11.16 8.32 12.38
N VAL A 148 11.00 8.28 11.06
CA VAL A 148 9.79 8.77 10.38
C VAL A 148 8.54 7.96 10.76
N VAL A 149 8.65 6.63 10.79
CA VAL A 149 7.52 5.76 11.19
C VAL A 149 7.12 6.04 12.64
N ASN A 150 8.10 6.21 13.54
CA ASN A 150 7.84 6.48 14.95
C ASN A 150 7.22 7.87 15.15
N GLU A 151 7.71 8.90 14.45
CA GLU A 151 7.11 10.24 14.48
C GLU A 151 5.64 10.19 14.05
N GLY A 152 5.36 9.50 12.94
CA GLY A 152 4.01 9.24 12.45
C GLY A 152 3.12 8.55 13.49
N ARG A 153 3.66 7.56 14.21
CA ARG A 153 2.92 6.76 15.20
C ARG A 153 2.68 7.51 16.50
N GLU A 154 3.69 8.21 17.00
CA GLU A 154 3.74 8.70 18.39
C GLU A 154 3.33 10.17 18.50
N ASN A 155 3.61 10.98 17.48
CA ASN A 155 3.47 12.44 17.55
C ASN A 155 2.49 13.01 16.53
N GLU A 156 2.17 12.27 15.47
CA GLU A 156 1.32 12.73 14.38
C GLU A 156 -0.04 11.99 14.36
N GLU A 157 -1.02 12.48 15.12
CA GLU A 157 -2.36 11.85 15.18
C GLU A 157 -3.06 11.76 13.81
N GLY A 158 -2.85 12.76 12.94
CA GLY A 158 -3.40 12.79 11.59
C GLY A 158 -2.68 11.89 10.57
N THR A 159 -1.58 11.23 10.98
CA THR A 159 -0.97 10.13 10.22
C THR A 159 -1.69 8.83 10.62
N LEU A 160 -2.64 8.41 9.78
CA LEU A 160 -3.58 7.33 10.06
C LEU A 160 -2.98 5.95 9.80
N VAL A 161 -2.17 5.83 8.75
CA VAL A 161 -1.41 4.63 8.38
C VAL A 161 -0.04 5.08 7.90
N TYR A 162 1.00 4.40 8.36
CA TYR A 162 2.32 4.52 7.76
C TYR A 162 2.99 3.15 7.76
N GLY A 163 3.52 2.76 6.60
CA GLY A 163 4.29 1.55 6.40
C GLY A 163 5.53 1.85 5.60
N LEU A 164 6.66 1.23 5.95
CA LEU A 164 7.83 1.15 5.09
C LEU A 164 8.31 -0.30 4.99
N ALA A 165 8.42 -0.79 3.76
CA ALA A 165 8.80 -2.16 3.49
C ALA A 165 9.84 -2.22 2.37
N ARG A 166 10.64 -3.29 2.36
CA ARG A 166 11.64 -3.57 1.33
C ARG A 166 11.03 -4.46 0.26
N ASP A 167 11.28 -4.14 -0.99
CA ASP A 167 10.89 -4.99 -2.11
C ASP A 167 11.65 -6.33 -2.04
N SER A 168 10.92 -7.45 -2.14
CA SER A 168 11.52 -8.79 -2.07
C SER A 168 12.35 -9.12 -3.30
N ASP A 169 12.07 -8.52 -4.45
CA ASP A 169 12.77 -8.79 -5.71
C ASP A 169 13.93 -7.80 -5.94
N ASP A 170 13.86 -6.60 -5.37
CA ASP A 170 14.92 -5.60 -5.42
C ASP A 170 15.27 -5.07 -4.03
N SER A 171 16.38 -5.58 -3.50
CA SER A 171 16.86 -5.21 -2.19
C SER A 171 17.24 -3.72 -2.06
N GLU A 172 17.46 -3.00 -3.15
CA GLU A 172 17.72 -1.55 -3.13
C GLU A 172 16.47 -0.69 -3.32
N LYS A 173 15.29 -1.31 -3.34
CA LYS A 173 14.02 -0.63 -3.43
C LYS A 173 13.25 -0.72 -2.11
N LEU A 174 12.74 0.43 -1.67
CA LEU A 174 11.81 0.54 -0.56
C LEU A 174 10.47 1.06 -1.07
N TRP A 175 9.41 0.69 -0.38
CA TRP A 175 8.05 1.15 -0.64
C TRP A 175 7.44 1.73 0.64
N THR A 176 6.65 2.78 0.50
CA THR A 176 5.79 3.28 1.58
C THR A 176 4.31 3.16 1.23
N VAL A 177 3.50 2.93 2.26
CA VAL A 177 2.06 3.10 2.23
C VAL A 177 1.72 4.11 3.31
N GLU A 178 1.14 5.24 2.91
CA GLU A 178 0.93 6.38 3.78
C GLU A 178 -0.50 6.87 3.64
N VAL A 179 -1.17 7.11 4.77
CA VAL A 179 -2.52 7.65 4.79
C VAL A 179 -2.60 8.74 5.83
N TYR A 180 -2.92 9.94 5.38
CA TYR A 180 -3.09 11.12 6.21
C TYR A 180 -4.55 11.58 6.18
N GLU A 181 -4.99 12.26 7.22
CA GLU A 181 -6.35 12.80 7.26
C GLU A 181 -6.66 13.80 6.14
N SER A 182 -5.64 14.50 5.64
CA SER A 182 -5.77 15.46 4.53
C SER A 182 -4.43 15.77 3.86
N GLU A 183 -4.49 16.36 2.67
CA GLU A 183 -3.30 16.86 1.96
C GLU A 183 -2.60 17.99 2.74
N THR A 184 -3.40 18.85 3.40
CA THR A 184 -2.88 19.92 4.25
C THR A 184 -2.09 19.34 5.42
N TYR A 185 -2.60 18.30 6.08
CA TYR A 185 -1.89 17.65 7.18
C TYR A 185 -0.53 17.08 6.73
N LEU A 186 -0.49 16.39 5.59
CA LEU A 186 0.77 15.92 4.99
C LEU A 186 1.75 17.09 4.83
N LYS A 187 1.33 18.19 4.21
CA LYS A 187 2.21 19.31 3.83
C LYS A 187 2.66 20.15 5.03
N ASP A 188 1.77 20.38 5.98
CA ASP A 188 1.97 21.32 7.08
C ASP A 188 2.43 20.67 8.38
N VAL A 189 2.24 19.37 8.54
CA VAL A 189 2.70 18.60 9.70
C VAL A 189 3.77 17.61 9.27
N HIS A 190 3.41 16.57 8.52
CA HIS A 190 4.31 15.43 8.27
C HIS A 190 5.60 15.82 7.54
N VAL A 191 5.48 16.51 6.40
CA VAL A 191 6.64 16.94 5.57
C VAL A 191 7.57 17.90 6.32
N LYS A 192 7.05 18.64 7.32
CA LYS A 192 7.79 19.61 8.12
C LYS A 192 8.38 19.01 9.40
N SER A 193 8.12 17.74 9.70
CA SER A 193 8.63 17.08 10.90
C SER A 193 10.15 17.02 10.92
N THR A 194 10.71 17.01 12.13
CA THR A 194 12.16 16.84 12.32
C THR A 194 12.63 15.49 11.78
N ALA A 195 11.83 14.43 11.94
CA ALA A 195 12.15 13.10 11.44
C ALA A 195 12.32 13.06 9.91
N ILE A 196 11.45 13.73 9.15
CA ILE A 196 11.58 13.86 7.69
C ILE A 196 12.83 14.68 7.33
N ALA A 197 13.08 15.79 8.01
CA ALA A 197 14.26 16.61 7.77
C ALA A 197 15.56 15.82 8.00
N GLU A 198 15.64 15.03 9.08
CA GLU A 198 16.76 14.16 9.39
C GLU A 198 16.92 13.03 8.38
N SER A 199 15.83 12.37 7.98
CA SER A 199 15.85 11.34 6.94
C SER A 199 16.38 11.90 5.61
N ILE A 200 15.91 13.08 5.19
CA ILE A 200 16.40 13.74 3.97
C ILE A 200 17.88 14.07 4.09
N LYS A 201 18.30 14.72 5.17
CA LYS A 201 19.69 15.14 5.39
C LYS A 201 20.66 13.95 5.28
N ASN A 202 20.30 12.81 5.87
CA ASN A 202 21.19 11.67 5.99
C ASN A 202 21.05 10.64 4.87
N THR A 203 19.95 10.64 4.10
CA THR A 203 19.68 9.56 3.13
C THR A 203 19.38 10.02 1.71
N LYS A 204 19.04 11.29 1.47
CA LYS A 204 18.63 11.76 0.13
C LYS A 204 19.71 11.53 -0.93
N HIS A 205 20.98 11.70 -0.57
CA HIS A 205 22.11 11.50 -1.48
C HIS A 205 22.33 10.02 -1.87
N LEU A 206 21.72 9.08 -1.13
CA LEU A 206 21.76 7.65 -1.42
C LEU A 206 20.64 7.20 -2.36
N ARG A 207 19.63 8.06 -2.59
CA ARG A 207 18.45 7.74 -3.40
C ARG A 207 18.76 7.89 -4.89
N THR A 208 18.31 6.95 -5.70
CA THR A 208 18.37 6.99 -7.17
C THR A 208 17.04 7.44 -7.78
N GLY A 209 15.94 7.33 -7.03
CA GLY A 209 14.61 7.77 -7.47
C GLY A 209 13.61 7.82 -6.32
N LEU A 210 12.58 8.63 -6.49
CA LEU A 210 11.43 8.71 -5.61
C LEU A 210 10.20 9.02 -6.45
N THR A 211 9.25 8.09 -6.47
CA THR A 211 8.00 8.22 -7.21
C THR A 211 6.85 8.17 -6.23
N TRP A 212 6.03 9.22 -6.19
CA TRP A 212 4.80 9.25 -5.42
C TRP A 212 3.60 8.95 -6.32
N THR A 213 2.74 8.06 -5.87
CA THR A 213 1.40 7.86 -6.43
C THR A 213 0.37 8.34 -5.43
N PHE A 214 -0.39 9.37 -5.82
CA PHE A 214 -1.49 9.90 -5.01
C PHE A 214 -2.77 9.16 -5.35
N LEU A 215 -3.45 8.69 -4.31
CA LEU A 215 -4.53 7.73 -4.43
C LEU A 215 -5.79 8.23 -3.74
N LYS A 216 -6.93 7.74 -4.25
CA LYS A 216 -8.25 7.86 -3.64
C LYS A 216 -8.70 6.49 -3.17
N TRP A 217 -9.05 6.38 -1.89
CA TRP A 217 -9.62 5.16 -1.32
C TRP A 217 -11.01 4.92 -1.90
N LYS A 218 -11.22 3.72 -2.48
CA LYS A 218 -12.50 3.31 -3.07
C LYS A 218 -13.21 2.26 -2.25
N ASP A 219 -12.53 1.20 -1.87
CA ASP A 219 -13.17 0.17 -1.05
C ASP A 219 -12.18 -0.62 -0.18
N GLY A 220 -12.71 -1.56 0.60
CA GLY A 220 -11.98 -2.39 1.53
C GLY A 220 -11.61 -1.68 2.83
N PHE A 221 -10.60 -2.19 3.52
CA PHE A 221 -10.22 -1.81 4.88
C PHE A 221 -8.70 -1.70 5.06
N LEU A 222 -8.28 -0.65 5.76
CA LEU A 222 -6.88 -0.41 6.16
C LEU A 222 -6.57 -0.81 7.61
N HIS A 223 -7.62 -1.09 8.38
CA HIS A 223 -7.54 -1.62 9.73
C HIS A 223 -8.65 -2.62 9.91
N LYS A 224 -8.32 -3.77 10.48
CA LYS A 224 -9.27 -4.80 10.90
C LYS A 224 -9.14 -4.96 12.40
N GLU A 225 -10.26 -4.80 13.11
CA GLU A 225 -10.28 -5.13 14.53
C GLU A 225 -10.07 -6.64 14.68
N THR A 226 -9.02 -7.03 15.39
CA THR A 226 -8.82 -8.42 15.80
C THR A 226 -9.86 -8.74 16.86
N ARG A 227 -10.75 -9.69 16.57
CA ARG A 227 -11.71 -10.24 17.54
C ARG A 227 -11.02 -10.97 18.68
#